data_AF-A0A367F0Y1-F1
#
_entry.id   AF-A0A367F0Y1-F1
#
_cell.length_a   1.000
_cell.length_b   1.000
_cell.length_c   1.000
_cell.angle_alpha   90.00
_cell.angle_beta   90.00
_cell.angle_gamma   90.00
#
_symmetry.space_group_name_H-M   'P 1'
#
loop_
_entity.id
_entity.type
_entity.pdbx_description
1 polymer ?
#
loop_
_entity_poly.entity_id
_entity_poly.type
_entity_poly.pdbx_seq_one_letter_code
_entity_poly.pdbx_strand_id
1 'polypeptide(L)'
;MPEEDHLSATQALARAEVLDGLVRRRARWYARYLLIMGAMAFVSTFAIGLFPGPAGAAVSAVLACAVAGCLVVYALRQPVNRRGLAVHHGVVHGLWVILYLIVLTLGLNRFGGSLAWWLLGAFVVALPHLIGGLLEARR
;
A
#
# COMPACT_ATOMS: atom_id res chain seq x y z
N MET A 1 -40.47 34.50 -1.18
CA MET A 1 -39.69 33.44 -0.50
C MET A 1 -38.51 32.90 -1.35
N PRO A 2 -37.60 33.71 -1.96
CA PRO A 2 -36.41 33.19 -2.66
C PRO A 2 -35.12 33.23 -1.80
N GLU A 3 -35.03 34.12 -0.81
CA GLU A 3 -33.81 34.30 0.00
C GLU A 3 -33.50 33.10 0.91
N GLU A 4 -34.51 32.37 1.38
CA GLU A 4 -34.34 31.15 2.18
C GLU A 4 -33.73 29.99 1.36
N ASP A 5 -34.09 29.88 0.08
CA ASP A 5 -33.57 28.86 -0.83
C ASP A 5 -32.09 29.10 -1.17
N HIS A 6 -31.71 30.37 -1.36
CA HIS A 6 -30.31 30.74 -1.62
C HIS A 6 -29.41 30.51 -0.40
N LEU A 7 -29.89 30.82 0.81
CA LEU A 7 -29.15 30.54 2.05
C LEU A 7 -28.98 29.04 2.30
N SER A 8 -30.02 28.24 2.03
CA SER A 8 -29.98 26.78 2.12
C SER A 8 -29.00 26.17 1.11
N ALA A 9 -29.01 26.64 -0.15
CA ALA A 9 -28.09 26.19 -1.19
C ALA A 9 -26.63 26.50 -0.87
N THR A 10 -26.35 27.69 -0.32
CA THR A 10 -24.99 28.11 0.05
C THR A 10 -24.46 27.31 1.24
N GLN A 11 -25.32 27.01 2.22
CA GLN A 11 -24.95 26.16 3.37
C GLN A 11 -24.75 24.69 2.95
N ALA A 12 -25.52 24.20 1.98
CA ALA A 12 -25.34 22.86 1.42
C ALA A 12 -24.00 22.74 0.67
N LEU A 13 -23.63 23.75 -0.13
CA LEU A 13 -22.33 23.81 -0.82
C LEU A 13 -21.15 23.88 0.15
N ALA A 14 -21.23 24.74 1.18
CA ALA A 14 -20.17 24.83 2.19
C ALA A 14 -19.97 23.52 2.96
N ARG A 15 -21.06 22.80 3.27
CA ARG A 15 -20.99 21.46 3.87
C ARG A 15 -20.39 20.43 2.90
N ALA A 16 -20.74 20.51 1.62
CA ALA A 16 -20.19 19.63 0.58
C ALA A 16 -18.68 19.85 0.41
N GLU A 17 -18.19 21.09 0.40
CA GLU A 17 -16.76 21.40 0.29
C GLU A 17 -15.96 20.94 1.51
N VAL A 18 -16.50 21.11 2.72
CA VAL A 18 -15.87 20.60 3.95
C VAL A 18 -15.83 19.06 3.92
N LEU A 19 -16.91 18.41 3.49
CA LEU A 19 -16.96 16.95 3.34
C LEU A 19 -15.97 16.46 2.27
N ASP A 20 -15.86 17.16 1.14
CA ASP A 20 -14.95 16.83 0.05
C ASP A 20 -13.48 17.02 0.47
N GLY A 21 -13.17 18.09 1.20
CA GLY A 21 -11.84 18.31 1.80
C GLY A 21 -11.45 17.22 2.81
N LEU A 22 -12.39 16.77 3.63
CA LEU A 22 -12.18 15.65 4.56
C LEU A 22 -12.03 14.31 3.83
N VAL A 23 -12.82 14.06 2.79
CA VAL A 23 -12.74 12.84 1.96
C VAL A 23 -11.41 12.77 1.23
N ARG A 24 -10.94 13.86 0.61
CA ARG A 24 -9.62 13.93 -0.06
C ARG A 24 -8.46 13.77 0.91
N ARG A 25 -8.52 14.42 2.08
CA ARG A 25 -7.51 14.26 3.13
C ARG A 25 -7.48 12.82 3.67
N ARG A 26 -8.63 12.15 3.67
CA ARG A 26 -8.82 10.74 4.07
C ARG A 26 -8.41 9.72 2.99
N ALA A 27 -8.56 10.02 1.70
CA ALA A 27 -8.06 9.16 0.61
C ALA A 27 -6.52 9.18 0.51
N ARG A 28 -5.90 10.35 0.78
CA ARG A 28 -4.45 10.54 0.66
C ARG A 28 -3.61 9.69 1.62
N TRP A 29 -4.06 9.44 2.86
CA TRP A 29 -3.25 8.67 3.81
C TRP A 29 -3.15 7.20 3.39
N TYR A 30 -4.25 6.61 2.90
CA TYR A 30 -4.30 5.22 2.48
C TYR A 30 -3.59 5.01 1.14
N ALA A 31 -3.74 5.95 0.20
CA ALA A 31 -2.92 5.97 -1.01
C ALA A 31 -1.42 6.01 -0.67
N ARG A 32 -1.00 6.89 0.27
CA ARG A 32 0.39 6.95 0.74
C ARG A 32 0.84 5.65 1.42
N TYR A 33 -0.02 5.04 2.24
CA TYR A 33 0.23 3.75 2.88
C TYR A 33 0.54 2.68 1.83
N LEU A 34 -0.30 2.55 0.80
CA LEU A 34 -0.15 1.56 -0.27
C LEU A 34 1.13 1.81 -1.09
N LEU A 35 1.45 3.07 -1.41
CA LEU A 35 2.69 3.40 -2.11
C LEU A 35 3.94 3.01 -1.30
N ILE A 36 3.94 3.26 0.01
CA ILE A 36 5.07 2.87 0.89
C ILE A 36 5.18 1.33 0.96
N MET A 37 4.05 0.62 1.07
CA MET A 37 4.06 -0.85 1.04
C MET A 37 4.60 -1.39 -0.29
N GLY A 38 4.21 -0.81 -1.42
CA GLY A 38 4.73 -1.22 -2.73
C GLY A 38 6.23 -0.97 -2.86
N ALA A 39 6.71 0.20 -2.41
CA ALA A 39 8.14 0.51 -2.37
C ALA A 39 8.91 -0.45 -1.46
N MET A 40 8.39 -0.73 -0.26
CA MET A 40 8.97 -1.70 0.66
C MET A 40 9.05 -3.08 0.02
N ALA A 41 7.96 -3.56 -0.58
CA ALA A 41 7.87 -4.87 -1.21
C ALA A 41 8.89 -5.02 -2.34
N PHE A 42 9.09 -3.97 -3.13
CA PHE A 42 10.13 -3.92 -4.15
C PHE A 42 11.52 -4.02 -3.53
N VAL A 43 11.85 -3.13 -2.58
CA VAL A 43 13.18 -3.06 -1.98
C VAL A 43 13.52 -4.34 -1.22
N SER A 44 12.58 -4.90 -0.45
CA SER A 44 12.81 -6.13 0.31
C SER A 44 13.05 -7.32 -0.61
N THR A 45 12.26 -7.47 -1.68
CA THR A 45 12.42 -8.57 -2.64
C THR A 45 13.71 -8.43 -3.45
N PHE A 46 14.05 -7.21 -3.86
CA PHE A 46 15.28 -6.96 -4.61
C PHE A 46 16.53 -7.16 -3.75
N ALA A 47 16.49 -6.81 -2.47
CA ALA A 47 17.60 -7.02 -1.53
C ALA A 47 18.00 -8.50 -1.40
N ILE A 48 17.07 -9.44 -1.59
CA ILE A 48 17.39 -10.88 -1.58
C ILE A 48 18.38 -11.22 -2.68
N GLY A 49 18.28 -10.58 -3.86
CA GLY A 49 19.21 -10.79 -4.96
C GLY A 49 20.57 -10.13 -4.78
N LEU A 50 20.69 -9.16 -3.86
CA LEU A 50 21.94 -8.44 -3.60
C LEU A 50 22.86 -9.18 -2.61
N PHE A 51 22.28 -9.94 -1.68
CA PHE A 51 23.03 -10.65 -0.66
C PHE A 51 23.00 -12.17 -0.91
N PRO A 52 24.16 -12.83 -1.02
CA PRO A 52 24.20 -14.27 -1.22
C PRO A 52 23.75 -15.04 0.02
N GLY A 53 23.19 -16.22 -0.22
CA GLY A 53 22.81 -17.16 0.83
C GLY A 53 21.68 -16.65 1.74
N PRO A 54 21.59 -17.12 3.00
CA PRO A 54 20.47 -16.82 3.89
C PRO A 54 20.43 -15.35 4.34
N ALA A 55 21.52 -14.60 4.17
CA ALA A 55 21.60 -13.19 4.52
C ALA A 55 20.59 -12.33 3.75
N GLY A 56 20.36 -12.60 2.47
CA GLY A 56 19.38 -11.86 1.67
C GLY A 56 17.94 -12.03 2.16
N ALA A 57 17.56 -13.26 2.51
CA ALA A 57 16.25 -13.54 3.09
C ALA A 57 16.10 -12.88 4.48
N ALA A 58 17.15 -12.89 5.31
CA ALA A 58 17.15 -12.24 6.60
C ALA A 58 16.99 -10.72 6.49
N VAL A 59 17.76 -10.07 5.60
CA VAL A 59 17.67 -8.62 5.34
C VAL A 59 16.27 -8.25 4.83
N SER A 60 15.73 -9.02 3.89
CA SER A 60 14.36 -8.82 3.38
C SER A 60 13.33 -8.90 4.51
N ALA A 61 13.41 -9.95 5.35
CA ALA A 61 12.48 -10.15 6.45
C ALA A 61 12.56 -9.01 7.47
N VAL A 62 13.76 -8.59 7.87
CA VAL A 62 13.95 -7.46 8.81
C VAL A 62 13.38 -6.18 8.23
N LEU A 63 13.67 -5.87 6.96
CA LEU A 63 13.16 -4.67 6.31
C LEU A 63 11.64 -4.68 6.21
N ALA A 64 11.06 -5.80 5.76
CA ALA A 64 9.62 -5.94 5.62
C ALA A 64 8.91 -5.80 6.97
N CYS A 65 9.41 -6.47 8.01
CA CYS A 65 8.84 -6.39 9.36
C CYS A 65 8.96 -4.98 9.95
N ALA A 66 10.09 -4.31 9.78
CA ALA A 66 10.30 -2.96 10.30
C ALA A 66 9.33 -1.96 9.66
N VAL A 67 9.23 -1.96 8.33
CA VAL A 67 8.35 -1.03 7.61
C VAL A 67 6.88 -1.35 7.85
N ALA A 68 6.50 -2.63 7.80
CA ALA A 68 5.13 -3.06 8.11
C ALA A 68 4.74 -2.67 9.55
N GLY A 69 5.64 -2.86 10.52
CA GLY A 69 5.42 -2.47 11.92
C GLY A 69 5.20 -0.95 12.07
N CYS A 70 6.07 -0.13 11.48
CA CYS A 70 5.90 1.32 11.46
C CYS A 70 4.57 1.74 10.83
N LEU A 71 4.18 1.08 9.74
CA LEU A 71 2.94 1.35 9.02
C LEU A 71 1.70 0.91 9.78
N VAL A 72 1.74 -0.19 10.52
CA VAL A 72 0.66 -0.60 11.45
C VAL A 72 0.47 0.47 12.52
N VAL A 73 1.55 0.92 13.17
CA VAL A 73 1.47 2.01 14.16
C VAL A 73 0.93 3.30 13.53
N TYR A 74 1.35 3.63 12.31
CA TYR A 74 0.83 4.78 11.57
C TYR A 74 -0.67 4.66 11.28
N ALA A 75 -1.12 3.48 10.84
CA ALA A 75 -2.52 3.20 10.52
C ALA A 75 -3.42 3.26 11.77
N LEU A 76 -2.95 2.73 12.91
CA LEU A 76 -3.67 2.81 14.19
C LEU A 76 -3.90 4.25 14.68
N ARG A 77 -3.06 5.20 14.25
CA ARG A 77 -3.20 6.63 14.59
C ARG A 77 -4.14 7.39 13.65
N GLN A 78 -4.63 6.78 12.56
CA GLN A 78 -5.51 7.46 11.62
C GLN A 78 -6.97 7.36 12.08
N PRO A 79 -7.69 8.48 12.25
CA PRO A 79 -9.09 8.46 12.62
C PRO A 79 -9.95 8.02 11.42
N VAL A 80 -10.82 7.04 11.69
CA VAL A 80 -11.91 6.58 10.82
C VAL A 80 -11.52 5.63 9.68
N ASN A 81 -11.67 4.32 9.89
CA ASN A 81 -11.70 3.30 8.83
C ASN A 81 -12.97 3.49 7.96
N ARG A 82 -12.81 3.56 6.63
CA ARG A 82 -13.94 3.47 5.70
C ARG A 82 -14.57 2.06 5.82
N ARG A 83 -15.90 1.93 5.74
CA ARG A 83 -16.55 0.62 5.61
C ARG A 83 -15.95 -0.09 4.39
N GLY A 84 -15.53 -1.34 4.55
CA GLY A 84 -14.88 -2.13 3.49
C GLY A 84 -13.36 -1.97 3.37
N LEU A 85 -12.74 -0.99 4.06
CA LEU A 85 -11.29 -0.79 4.01
C LEU A 85 -10.52 -1.99 4.55
N ALA A 86 -11.00 -2.62 5.62
CA ALA A 86 -10.37 -3.82 6.20
C ALA A 86 -10.38 -5.01 5.23
N VAL A 87 -11.48 -5.21 4.49
CA VAL A 87 -11.60 -6.27 3.48
C VAL A 87 -10.67 -5.98 2.31
N HIS A 88 -10.71 -4.76 1.75
CA HIS A 88 -9.84 -4.38 0.65
C HIS A 88 -8.36 -4.48 1.05
N HIS A 89 -7.99 -3.98 2.22
CA HIS A 89 -6.65 -4.07 2.76
C HIS A 89 -6.20 -5.53 2.95
N GLY A 90 -7.07 -6.39 3.48
CA GLY A 90 -6.82 -7.82 3.62
C GLY A 90 -6.60 -8.51 2.26
N VAL A 91 -7.39 -8.17 1.24
CA VAL A 91 -7.24 -8.70 -0.12
C VAL A 91 -5.91 -8.26 -0.74
N VAL A 92 -5.58 -6.97 -0.66
CA VAL A 92 -4.33 -6.44 -1.24
C VAL A 92 -3.11 -7.03 -0.55
N HIS A 93 -3.10 -7.12 0.79
CA HIS A 93 -2.01 -7.77 1.52
C HIS A 93 -1.95 -9.27 1.30
N GLY A 94 -3.09 -9.95 1.25
CA GLY A 94 -3.15 -11.39 0.97
C GLY A 94 -2.57 -11.71 -0.40
N LEU A 95 -2.93 -10.94 -1.42
CA LEU A 95 -2.37 -11.08 -2.77
C LEU A 95 -0.85 -10.85 -2.78
N TRP A 96 -0.38 -9.81 -2.06
CA TRP A 96 1.05 -9.57 -1.90
C TRP A 96 1.78 -10.75 -1.25
N VAL A 97 1.26 -11.29 -0.13
CA VAL A 97 1.87 -12.45 0.55
C VAL A 97 2.00 -13.62 -0.41
N ILE A 98 0.94 -13.92 -1.16
CA ILE A 98 0.93 -15.03 -2.11
C ILE A 98 1.99 -14.82 -3.20
N LEU A 99 2.03 -13.64 -3.82
CA LEU A 99 3.02 -13.32 -4.86
C LEU A 99 4.45 -13.38 -4.32
N TYR A 100 4.68 -12.83 -3.13
CA TYR A 100 5.98 -12.84 -2.48
C TYR A 100 6.46 -14.27 -2.20
N LEU A 101 5.59 -15.13 -1.66
CA LEU A 101 5.93 -16.53 -1.41
C LEU A 101 6.25 -17.28 -2.70
N ILE A 102 5.49 -17.08 -3.78
CA ILE A 102 5.76 -17.70 -5.08
C ILE A 102 7.14 -17.27 -5.60
N VAL A 103 7.42 -15.96 -5.61
CA VAL A 103 8.70 -15.40 -6.08
C VAL A 103 9.86 -15.91 -5.23
N LEU A 104 9.67 -15.94 -3.90
CA LEU A 104 10.67 -16.39 -2.95
C LEU A 104 10.98 -17.88 -3.13
N THR A 105 9.96 -18.74 -3.16
CA THR A 105 10.15 -20.19 -3.30
C THR A 105 10.80 -20.52 -4.65
N LEU A 106 10.35 -19.94 -5.75
CA LEU A 106 10.97 -20.15 -7.06
C LEU A 106 12.40 -19.58 -7.12
N GLY A 107 12.61 -18.40 -6.53
CA GLY A 107 13.91 -17.74 -6.47
C GLY A 107 14.95 -18.56 -5.72
N LEU A 108 14.59 -19.07 -4.54
CA LEU A 108 15.51 -19.86 -3.72
C LEU A 108 15.81 -21.25 -4.32
N ASN A 109 14.84 -21.88 -4.98
CA ASN A 109 15.00 -23.27 -5.47
C ASN A 109 15.50 -23.37 -6.92
N ARG A 110 15.19 -22.40 -7.78
CA ARG A 110 15.44 -22.49 -9.24
C ARG A 110 16.30 -21.36 -9.79
N PHE A 111 16.32 -20.20 -9.14
CA PHE A 111 16.98 -18.99 -9.64
C PHE A 111 17.94 -18.37 -8.63
N GLY A 112 18.47 -19.19 -7.71
CA GLY A 112 19.41 -18.75 -6.68
C GLY A 112 20.62 -18.09 -7.32
N GLY A 113 20.82 -16.79 -7.07
CA GLY A 113 21.90 -15.99 -7.65
C GLY A 113 21.54 -15.19 -8.92
N SER A 114 20.34 -15.36 -9.49
CA SER A 114 19.90 -14.53 -10.62
C SER A 114 19.31 -13.20 -10.14
N LEU A 115 20.07 -12.11 -10.23
CA LEU A 115 19.58 -10.78 -9.89
C LEU A 115 18.38 -10.35 -10.75
N ALA A 116 18.35 -10.79 -12.01
CA ALA A 116 17.23 -10.52 -12.92
C ALA A 116 15.91 -11.12 -12.43
N TRP A 117 15.95 -12.33 -11.83
CA TRP A 117 14.76 -12.94 -11.22
C TRP A 117 14.24 -12.10 -10.05
N TRP A 118 15.14 -11.67 -9.16
CA TRP A 118 14.76 -10.86 -7.99
C TRP A 118 14.25 -9.48 -8.39
N LEU A 119 14.81 -8.88 -9.44
CA LEU A 119 14.30 -7.62 -10.00
C LEU A 119 12.89 -7.79 -10.57
N LEU A 120 12.65 -8.81 -11.39
CA LEU A 120 11.33 -9.07 -11.96
C LEU A 120 10.30 -9.41 -10.88
N GLY A 121 10.71 -10.24 -9.91
CA GLY A 121 9.91 -10.57 -8.74
C GLY A 121 9.56 -9.34 -7.90
N ALA A 122 10.51 -8.43 -7.70
CA ALA A 122 10.28 -7.17 -6.98
C ALA A 122 9.19 -6.31 -7.64
N PHE A 123 9.17 -6.23 -8.97
CA PHE A 123 8.08 -5.57 -9.69
C PHE A 123 6.75 -6.29 -9.49
N VAL A 124 6.71 -7.61 -9.72
CA VAL A 124 5.48 -8.42 -9.59
C VAL A 124 4.85 -8.26 -8.21
N VAL A 125 5.66 -8.33 -7.16
CA VAL A 125 5.20 -8.26 -5.77
C VAL A 125 4.79 -6.84 -5.39
N ALA A 126 5.39 -5.79 -5.96
CA ALA A 126 5.04 -4.40 -5.67
C ALA A 126 3.75 -3.93 -6.37
N LEU A 127 3.38 -4.53 -7.50
CA LEU A 127 2.27 -4.09 -8.35
C LEU A 127 0.91 -3.97 -7.63
N PRO A 128 0.45 -4.93 -6.80
CA PRO A 128 -0.85 -4.82 -6.13
C PRO A 128 -0.97 -3.56 -5.29
N HIS A 129 0.09 -3.21 -4.56
CA HIS A 129 0.12 -2.04 -3.70
C HIS A 129 0.29 -0.74 -4.51
N LEU A 130 1.13 -0.74 -5.55
CA LEU A 130 1.29 0.45 -6.40
C LEU A 130 0.01 0.78 -7.17
N ILE A 131 -0.63 -0.23 -7.77
CA ILE A 131 -1.89 -0.06 -8.49
C ILE A 131 -2.98 0.39 -7.52
N GLY A 132 -3.11 -0.28 -6.36
CA GLY A 132 -4.08 0.13 -5.34
C GLY A 132 -3.87 1.57 -4.87
N GLY A 133 -2.61 1.96 -4.63
CA GLY A 133 -2.26 3.33 -4.20
C GLY A 133 -2.55 4.38 -5.28
N LEU A 134 -2.25 4.09 -6.54
CA LEU A 134 -2.54 4.99 -7.66
C LEU A 134 -4.04 5.12 -7.94
N LEU A 135 -4.80 4.03 -7.82
CA LEU A 135 -6.26 4.07 -7.98
C LEU A 135 -6.93 4.85 -6.85
N GLU A 136 -6.47 4.67 -5.60
CA GLU A 136 -7.01 5.44 -4.47
C GLU A 136 -6.57 6.92 -4.53
N ALA A 137 -5.38 7.22 -5.05
CA ALA A 137 -4.93 8.61 -5.24
C ALA A 137 -5.73 9.38 -6.33
N ARG A 138 -6.39 8.65 -7.24
CA ARG A 138 -7.18 9.21 -8.35
C ARG A 138 -8.68 9.34 -8.01
N ARG A 139 -9.12 8.88 -6.84
CA ARG A 139 -10.51 8.95 -6.36
C ARG A 139 -10.69 10.09 -5.37
#